data_AF-A0A238FDL4-F1
#
_entry.id   AF-A0A238FDL4-F1
#
_cell.length_a   1.000
_cell.length_b   1.000
_cell.length_c   1.000
_cell.angle_alpha   90.00
_cell.angle_beta   90.00
_cell.angle_gamma   90.00
#
_symmetry.space_group_name_H-M   'P 1'
#
loop_
_entity.id
_entity.type
_entity.pdbx_description
1 polymer ?
#
loop_
_entity_poly.entity_id
_entity_poly.type
_entity_poly.pdbx_seq_one_letter_code
_entity_poly.pdbx_strand_id
1 'polypeptide(L)'
;MENDDDSPWMHDDDMDYDHHHHQPVASTSAPSAGARHEHRIALQEYDRMAGRYYDEGYRAGITSGKESRLQQGFDQGYAISAPLARQLGHLRGIASTVLALLTTTSGAKYSSPLLDHFASSQEKEGVVSRLREVVSMLGALGQDDVVPVDQEAEQHKKEHDGDTGESLATMERIQMHQLDSMMQRLGQRQGSLPRAKTGLEECKQRLQQVLDACGMGTLPLEVADDSNAMTL
;
A
#
# COMPACT_ATOMS: atom_id res chain seq x y z
N MET A 1 23.92 6.27 43.78
CA MET A 1 23.17 5.22 43.09
C MET A 1 23.62 5.30 41.66
N GLU A 2 24.68 4.52 41.40
CA GLU A 2 25.31 4.34 40.09
C GLU A 2 24.31 3.71 39.14
N ASN A 3 24.35 4.12 37.86
CA ASN A 3 23.63 3.45 36.79
C ASN A 3 24.60 2.48 36.13
N ASP A 4 24.22 1.22 36.18
CA ASP A 4 24.85 0.09 35.52
C ASP A 4 24.67 0.23 33.99
N ASP A 5 25.75 0.59 33.30
CA ASP A 5 25.87 0.53 31.84
C ASP A 5 26.42 -0.86 31.46
N ASP A 6 25.65 -1.90 31.77
CA ASP A 6 25.97 -3.29 31.46
C ASP A 6 25.59 -3.58 30.00
N SER A 7 26.46 -3.15 29.08
CA SER A 7 26.49 -3.64 27.70
C SER A 7 27.14 -5.03 27.68
N PRO A 8 26.39 -6.15 27.50
CA PRO A 8 26.91 -7.52 27.64
C PRO A 8 27.82 -7.98 26.48
N TRP A 9 28.19 -7.07 25.59
CA TRP A 9 28.91 -7.36 24.34
C TRP A 9 30.32 -6.75 24.31
N MET A 10 30.74 -6.10 25.40
CA MET A 10 32.08 -5.53 25.58
C MET A 10 32.79 -6.18 26.77
N HIS A 11 32.73 -7.51 26.88
CA HIS A 11 33.75 -8.22 27.64
C HIS A 11 34.90 -8.49 26.68
N ASP A 12 35.89 -7.61 26.77
CA ASP A 12 37.27 -7.92 26.40
C ASP A 12 37.77 -9.04 27.32
N ASP A 13 37.22 -10.25 27.14
CA ASP A 13 37.80 -11.46 27.69
C ASP A 13 39.02 -11.78 26.83
N ASP A 14 40.17 -11.65 27.48
CA ASP A 14 41.48 -12.14 27.09
C ASP A 14 41.40 -13.59 26.54
N MET A 15 41.08 -13.71 25.26
CA MET A 15 41.22 -14.97 24.50
C MET A 15 42.69 -15.13 24.14
N ASP A 16 43.44 -15.68 25.10
CA ASP A 16 44.76 -16.27 24.88
C ASP A 16 44.59 -17.48 23.92
N TYR A 17 44.57 -17.19 22.62
CA TYR A 17 44.48 -18.18 21.56
C TYR A 17 45.86 -18.84 21.42
N ASP A 18 46.14 -19.86 22.23
CA ASP A 18 47.34 -20.71 22.11
C ASP A 18 47.29 -21.47 20.78
N HIS A 19 47.78 -20.81 19.74
CA HIS A 19 47.89 -21.36 18.41
C HIS A 19 49.15 -22.21 18.34
N HIS A 20 49.01 -23.51 18.66
CA HIS A 20 50.06 -24.52 18.47
C HIS A 20 50.59 -24.53 17.03
N HIS A 21 51.63 -23.74 16.78
CA HIS A 21 52.38 -23.72 15.54
C HIS A 21 53.29 -24.94 15.47
N HIS A 22 52.99 -25.85 14.55
CA HIS A 22 53.96 -26.76 13.97
C HIS A 22 55.20 -25.96 13.54
N GLN A 23 56.37 -26.26 14.12
CA GLN A 23 57.64 -25.70 13.67
C GLN A 23 57.97 -26.22 12.26
N PRO A 24 58.11 -25.36 11.24
CA PRO A 24 58.83 -25.74 10.04
C PRO A 24 60.33 -25.60 10.30
N VAL A 25 61.05 -26.69 10.03
CA VAL A 25 62.50 -26.78 10.03
C VAL A 25 63.13 -25.66 9.17
N ALA A 26 64.15 -25.03 9.74
CA ALA A 26 64.80 -23.85 9.20
C ALA A 26 65.52 -24.11 7.86
N SER A 27 65.18 -23.28 6.86
CA SER A 27 66.08 -22.89 5.78
C SER A 27 65.99 -21.37 5.61
N THR A 28 66.78 -20.64 6.41
CA THR A 28 66.76 -19.19 6.53
C THR A 28 67.78 -18.51 5.64
N SER A 29 67.35 -18.00 4.49
CA SER A 29 67.82 -16.69 4.03
C SER A 29 66.93 -15.65 4.70
N ALA A 30 67.47 -14.92 5.69
CA ALA A 30 66.68 -13.93 6.43
C ALA A 30 66.09 -12.88 5.45
N PRO A 31 64.77 -12.64 5.47
CA PRO A 31 64.19 -11.58 4.65
C PRO A 31 64.81 -10.25 5.06
N SER A 32 65.22 -9.47 4.05
CA SER A 32 65.77 -8.13 4.27
C SER A 32 64.77 -7.30 5.09
N ALA A 33 65.26 -6.33 5.86
CA ALA A 33 64.40 -5.49 6.69
C ALA A 33 63.27 -4.81 5.89
N GLY A 34 63.48 -4.56 4.59
CA GLY A 34 62.46 -4.05 3.67
C GLY A 34 61.30 -5.02 3.44
N ALA A 35 61.57 -6.30 3.20
CA ALA A 35 60.53 -7.30 2.96
C ALA A 35 59.62 -7.54 4.18
N ARG A 36 60.17 -7.42 5.40
CA ARG A 36 59.39 -7.49 6.65
C ARG A 36 58.51 -6.25 6.86
N HIS A 37 58.99 -5.09 6.45
CA HIS A 37 58.23 -3.84 6.51
C HIS A 37 57.06 -3.84 5.51
N GLU A 38 57.32 -4.28 4.28
CA GLU A 38 56.30 -4.44 3.23
C GLU A 38 55.21 -5.44 3.64
N HIS A 39 55.59 -6.58 4.23
CA HIS A 39 54.62 -7.56 4.70
C HIS A 39 53.72 -7.01 5.81
N ARG A 40 54.28 -6.22 6.75
CA ARG A 40 53.50 -5.58 7.82
C ARG A 40 52.54 -4.53 7.27
N ILE A 41 52.96 -3.74 6.29
CA ILE A 41 52.07 -2.77 5.62
C ILE A 41 50.95 -3.50 4.87
N ALA A 42 51.27 -4.59 4.16
CA ALA A 42 50.28 -5.37 3.44
C ALA A 42 49.21 -5.99 4.36
N LEU A 43 49.61 -6.50 5.53
CA LEU A 43 48.67 -7.01 6.54
C LEU A 43 47.78 -5.90 7.09
N GLN A 44 48.34 -4.73 7.41
CA GLN A 44 47.56 -3.59 7.90
C GLN A 44 46.54 -3.09 6.86
N GLU A 45 46.94 -3.00 5.59
CA GLU A 45 46.03 -2.63 4.51
C GLU A 45 44.97 -3.72 4.27
N TYR A 46 45.33 -5.00 4.38
CA TYR A 46 44.38 -6.10 4.30
C TYR A 46 43.32 -6.01 5.41
N ASP A 47 43.73 -5.86 6.67
CA ASP A 47 42.81 -5.75 7.80
C ASP A 47 41.90 -4.53 7.67
N ARG A 48 42.45 -3.40 7.20
CA ARG A 48 41.68 -2.18 6.93
C ARG A 48 40.68 -2.36 5.79
N MET A 49 41.05 -3.07 4.72
CA MET A 49 40.14 -3.40 3.64
C MET A 49 39.06 -4.38 4.10
N ALA A 50 39.44 -5.45 4.81
CA ALA A 50 38.53 -6.45 5.33
C ALA A 50 37.49 -5.83 6.28
N GLY A 51 37.92 -4.99 7.23
CA GLY A 51 37.01 -4.27 8.13
C GLY A 51 35.97 -3.44 7.37
N ARG A 52 36.39 -2.69 6.34
CA ARG A 52 35.46 -1.94 5.48
C ARG A 52 34.49 -2.84 4.73
N TYR A 53 34.95 -3.97 4.18
CA TYR A 53 34.05 -4.92 3.51
C TYR A 53 33.01 -5.52 4.46
N TYR A 54 33.36 -5.81 5.71
CA TYR A 54 32.41 -6.31 6.70
C TYR A 54 31.39 -5.24 7.10
N ASP A 55 31.85 -4.01 7.38
CA ASP A 55 30.97 -2.91 7.77
C ASP A 55 30.02 -2.51 6.64
N GLU A 56 30.56 -2.36 5.43
CA GLU A 56 29.79 -2.04 4.23
C GLU A 56 28.84 -3.20 3.86
N GLY A 57 29.31 -4.44 3.95
CA GLY A 57 28.50 -5.64 3.69
C GLY A 57 27.35 -5.80 4.68
N TYR A 58 27.60 -5.56 5.97
CA TYR A 58 26.56 -5.59 7.00
C TYR A 58 25.53 -4.49 6.78
N ARG A 59 25.98 -3.25 6.54
CA ARG A 59 25.08 -2.13 6.24
C ARG A 59 24.27 -2.37 4.98
N ALA A 60 24.90 -2.85 3.92
CA ALA A 60 24.23 -3.19 2.67
C ALA A 60 23.20 -4.32 2.86
N GLY A 61 23.53 -5.35 3.64
CA GLY A 61 22.63 -6.45 3.96
C GLY A 61 21.39 -5.99 4.75
N ILE A 62 21.59 -5.15 5.78
CA ILE A 62 20.48 -4.58 6.55
C ILE A 62 19.58 -3.70 5.67
N THR A 63 20.17 -2.83 4.86
CA THR A 63 19.42 -1.96 3.94
C THR A 63 18.65 -2.77 2.92
N SER A 64 19.31 -3.72 2.24
CA SER A 64 18.68 -4.58 1.25
C SER A 64 17.55 -5.43 1.85
N GLY A 65 17.73 -5.95 3.07
CA GLY A 65 16.68 -6.70 3.77
C GLY A 65 15.47 -5.83 4.12
N LYS A 66 15.68 -4.58 4.54
CA LYS A 66 14.60 -3.62 4.81
C LYS A 66 13.85 -3.24 3.54
N GLU A 67 14.58 -2.93 2.48
CA GLU A 67 14.00 -2.58 1.18
C GLU A 67 13.21 -3.76 0.60
N SER A 68 13.75 -4.98 0.67
CA SER A 68 13.06 -6.19 0.19
C SER A 68 11.73 -6.41 0.90
N ARG A 69 11.67 -6.25 2.24
CA ARG A 69 10.41 -6.40 2.99
C ARG A 69 9.42 -5.28 2.69
N LEU A 70 9.91 -4.04 2.58
CA LEU A 70 9.07 -2.89 2.24
C LEU A 70 8.42 -3.06 0.87
N GLN A 71 9.21 -3.50 -0.13
CA GLN A 71 8.71 -3.72 -1.48
C GLN A 71 7.67 -4.84 -1.52
N GLN A 72 7.91 -5.96 -0.82
CA GLN A 72 6.94 -7.04 -0.70
C GLN A 72 5.60 -6.56 -0.11
N GLY A 73 5.64 -5.75 0.95
CA GLY A 73 4.44 -5.16 1.53
C GLY A 73 3.70 -4.21 0.57
N PHE A 74 4.45 -3.40 -0.19
CA PHE A 74 3.86 -2.55 -1.22
C PHE A 74 3.20 -3.36 -2.33
N ASP A 75 3.88 -4.38 -2.85
CA ASP A 75 3.39 -5.22 -3.94
C ASP A 75 2.10 -5.96 -3.53
N GLN A 76 2.05 -6.47 -2.30
CA GLN A 76 0.85 -7.08 -1.72
C GLN A 76 -0.31 -6.08 -1.61
N GLY A 77 -0.04 -4.88 -1.07
CA GLY A 77 -1.03 -3.82 -0.99
C GLY A 77 -1.53 -3.36 -2.36
N TYR A 78 -0.64 -3.28 -3.35
CA TYR A 78 -0.97 -2.93 -4.72
C TYR A 78 -1.83 -4.01 -5.40
N ALA A 79 -1.48 -5.29 -5.23
CA ALA A 79 -2.23 -6.41 -5.79
C ALA A 79 -3.70 -6.44 -5.31
N ILE A 80 -3.95 -6.06 -4.06
CA ILE A 80 -5.30 -5.98 -3.48
C ILE A 80 -6.02 -4.70 -3.94
N SER A 81 -5.37 -3.54 -3.81
CA SER A 81 -6.03 -2.24 -3.99
C SER A 81 -6.21 -1.83 -5.46
N ALA A 82 -5.28 -2.19 -6.35
CA ALA A 82 -5.32 -1.74 -7.74
C ALA A 82 -6.53 -2.29 -8.52
N PRO A 83 -6.91 -3.58 -8.44
CA PRO A 83 -8.12 -4.09 -9.08
C PRO A 83 -9.38 -3.40 -8.56
N LEU A 84 -9.48 -3.20 -7.25
CA LEU A 84 -10.63 -2.55 -6.61
C LEU A 84 -10.76 -1.08 -7.02
N ALA A 85 -9.64 -0.34 -7.05
CA ALA A 85 -9.62 1.03 -7.52
C ALA A 85 -10.03 1.15 -9.00
N ARG A 86 -9.59 0.20 -9.84
CA ARG A 86 -10.03 0.13 -11.25
C ARG A 86 -11.52 -0.13 -11.36
N GLN A 87 -12.07 -1.08 -10.59
CA GLN A 87 -13.50 -1.37 -10.57
C GLN A 87 -14.33 -0.15 -10.15
N LEU A 88 -13.93 0.55 -9.08
CA LEU A 88 -14.59 1.77 -8.64
C LEU A 88 -14.51 2.88 -9.70
N GLY A 89 -13.34 3.05 -10.32
CA GLY A 89 -13.15 4.00 -11.42
C GLY A 89 -14.05 3.68 -12.61
N HIS A 90 -14.20 2.40 -12.95
CA HIS A 90 -15.07 1.94 -14.03
C HIS A 90 -16.55 2.23 -13.73
N LEU A 91 -17.03 1.93 -12.53
CA LEU A 91 -18.39 2.25 -12.09
C LEU A 91 -18.68 3.75 -12.15
N ARG A 92 -17.74 4.58 -11.66
CA ARG A 92 -17.83 6.05 -11.71
C ARG A 92 -17.88 6.55 -13.16
N GLY A 93 -17.06 5.96 -14.03
CA GLY A 93 -17.02 6.25 -15.46
C GLY A 93 -18.36 5.96 -16.13
N ILE A 94 -18.87 4.73 -16.01
CA ILE A 94 -20.17 4.33 -16.57
C ILE A 94 -21.28 5.27 -16.08
N ALA A 95 -21.41 5.45 -14.76
CA ALA A 95 -22.49 6.26 -14.21
C ALA A 95 -22.44 7.72 -14.72
N SER A 96 -21.24 8.30 -14.83
CA SER A 96 -21.05 9.66 -15.32
C SER A 96 -21.33 9.78 -16.82
N THR A 97 -20.90 8.80 -17.63
CA THR A 97 -21.15 8.79 -19.07
C THR A 97 -22.64 8.64 -19.37
N VAL A 98 -23.34 7.72 -18.68
CA VAL A 98 -24.79 7.55 -18.86
C VAL A 98 -25.53 8.82 -18.44
N LEU A 99 -25.11 9.46 -17.34
CA LEU A 99 -25.71 10.70 -16.89
C LEU A 99 -25.51 11.81 -17.93
N ALA A 100 -24.30 11.92 -18.49
CA ALA A 100 -23.99 12.87 -19.55
C ALA A 100 -24.85 12.60 -20.80
N LEU A 101 -24.99 11.34 -21.24
CA LEU A 101 -25.81 10.96 -22.39
C LEU A 101 -27.29 11.31 -22.22
N LEU A 102 -27.85 11.10 -21.02
CA LEU A 102 -29.25 11.40 -20.73
C LEU A 102 -29.54 12.90 -20.56
N THR A 103 -28.55 13.67 -20.10
CA THR A 103 -28.71 15.11 -19.81
C THR A 103 -28.27 16.02 -20.97
N THR A 104 -27.43 15.54 -21.89
CA THR A 104 -26.93 16.35 -23.00
C THR A 104 -27.97 16.49 -24.11
N THR A 105 -28.45 17.71 -24.32
CA THR A 105 -29.41 18.08 -25.38
C THR A 105 -28.82 18.02 -26.80
N SER A 106 -27.51 18.19 -26.95
CA SER A 106 -26.80 18.19 -28.25
C SER A 106 -26.34 16.79 -28.72
N GLY A 107 -26.52 15.76 -27.88
CA GLY A 107 -26.05 14.38 -28.12
C GLY A 107 -27.05 13.49 -28.87
N ALA A 108 -28.20 14.03 -29.28
CA ALA A 108 -29.33 13.29 -29.86
C ALA A 108 -28.95 12.34 -31.02
N LYS A 109 -27.86 12.62 -31.75
CA LYS A 109 -27.36 11.77 -32.83
C LYS A 109 -26.78 10.42 -32.36
N TYR A 110 -26.24 10.37 -31.14
CA TYR A 110 -25.62 9.17 -30.57
C TYR A 110 -26.38 8.61 -29.37
N SER A 111 -27.29 9.38 -28.78
CA SER A 111 -28.12 8.98 -27.65
C SER A 111 -29.50 8.44 -28.05
N SER A 112 -29.86 8.47 -29.35
CA SER A 112 -31.18 8.04 -29.86
C SER A 112 -31.66 6.68 -29.31
N PRO A 113 -30.85 5.60 -29.30
CA PRO A 113 -31.32 4.31 -28.79
C PRO A 113 -31.66 4.31 -27.29
N LEU A 114 -30.97 5.16 -26.52
CA LEU A 114 -31.17 5.31 -25.08
C LEU A 114 -32.38 6.18 -24.75
N LEU A 115 -32.57 7.27 -25.51
CA LEU A 115 -33.73 8.16 -25.32
C LEU A 115 -35.04 7.52 -25.79
N ASP A 116 -34.99 6.68 -26.82
CA ASP A 116 -36.16 5.97 -27.36
C ASP A 116 -36.68 4.87 -26.41
N HIS A 117 -35.91 4.51 -25.36
CA HIS A 117 -36.32 3.53 -24.36
C HIS A 117 -37.29 4.09 -23.30
N PHE A 118 -37.39 5.42 -23.18
CA PHE A 118 -38.29 6.05 -22.22
C PHE A 118 -39.63 6.38 -22.88
N ALA A 119 -40.73 5.87 -22.32
CA ALA A 119 -42.07 6.13 -22.85
C ALA A 119 -42.53 7.55 -22.53
N SER A 120 -41.96 8.19 -21.50
CA SER A 120 -42.27 9.57 -21.12
C SER A 120 -41.06 10.36 -20.63
N SER A 121 -41.14 11.69 -20.74
CA SER A 121 -40.15 12.61 -20.17
C SER A 121 -40.04 12.49 -18.64
N GLN A 122 -41.13 12.10 -17.97
CA GLN A 122 -41.16 11.92 -16.52
C GLN A 122 -40.38 10.68 -16.07
N GLU A 123 -40.46 9.58 -16.82
CA GLU A 123 -39.65 8.39 -16.57
C GLU A 123 -38.15 8.69 -16.72
N LYS A 124 -37.80 9.42 -17.79
CA LYS A 124 -36.43 9.88 -18.03
C LYS A 124 -35.91 10.70 -16.84
N GLU A 125 -36.68 11.68 -16.36
CA GLU A 125 -36.26 12.51 -15.22
C GLU A 125 -36.11 11.68 -13.94
N GLY A 126 -36.99 10.72 -13.69
CA GLY A 126 -36.87 9.79 -12.57
C GLY A 126 -35.61 8.91 -12.62
N VAL A 127 -35.19 8.50 -13.82
CA VAL A 127 -33.95 7.73 -14.04
C VAL A 127 -32.72 8.63 -13.87
N VAL A 128 -32.75 9.85 -14.42
CA VAL A 128 -31.69 10.85 -14.23
C VAL A 128 -31.50 11.18 -12.74
N SER A 129 -32.59 11.34 -11.99
CA SER A 129 -32.52 11.59 -10.55
C SER A 129 -31.86 10.43 -9.79
N ARG A 130 -32.27 9.18 -10.05
CA ARG A 130 -31.63 7.98 -9.46
C ARG A 130 -30.16 7.86 -9.84
N LEU A 131 -29.81 8.20 -11.08
CA LEU A 131 -28.42 8.15 -11.54
C LEU A 131 -27.54 9.21 -10.87
N ARG A 132 -28.07 10.43 -10.64
CA ARG A 132 -27.37 11.46 -9.85
C ARG A 132 -27.13 11.00 -8.41
N GLU A 133 -28.10 10.31 -7.81
CA GLU A 133 -27.89 9.69 -6.51
C GLU A 133 -26.76 8.67 -6.58
N VAL A 134 -26.77 7.73 -7.54
CA VAL A 134 -25.69 6.73 -7.70
C VAL A 134 -24.33 7.37 -7.92
N VAL A 135 -24.22 8.43 -8.73
CA VAL A 135 -22.96 9.18 -8.93
C VAL A 135 -22.50 9.81 -7.62
N SER A 136 -23.40 10.44 -6.86
CA SER A 136 -23.09 10.97 -5.53
C SER A 136 -22.69 9.86 -4.56
N MET A 137 -23.31 8.67 -4.68
CA MET A 137 -22.99 7.52 -3.85
C MET A 137 -21.59 7.00 -4.12
N LEU A 138 -21.26 6.77 -5.40
CA LEU A 138 -19.95 6.33 -5.86
C LEU A 138 -18.87 7.36 -5.58
N GLY A 139 -19.18 8.66 -5.64
CA GLY A 139 -18.25 9.74 -5.33
C GLY A 139 -17.92 9.86 -3.84
N ALA A 140 -18.85 9.46 -2.97
CA ALA A 140 -18.65 9.46 -1.52
C ALA A 140 -17.87 8.24 -1.00
N LEU A 141 -17.71 7.18 -1.80
CA LEU A 141 -16.93 6.01 -1.41
C LEU A 141 -15.44 6.36 -1.28
N GLY A 142 -14.89 6.14 -0.09
CA GLY A 142 -13.47 6.27 0.21
C GLY A 142 -12.70 4.97 0.01
N GLN A 143 -11.40 5.01 0.27
CA GLN A 143 -10.55 3.82 0.25
C GLN A 143 -11.01 2.77 1.28
N ASP A 144 -11.43 3.22 2.46
CA ASP A 144 -11.86 2.36 3.58
C ASP A 144 -13.17 1.62 3.33
N ASP A 145 -13.96 2.05 2.34
CA ASP A 145 -15.22 1.40 1.98
C ASP A 145 -15.06 0.35 0.87
N VAL A 146 -13.86 0.28 0.28
CA VAL A 146 -13.56 -0.52 -0.91
C VAL A 146 -12.49 -1.56 -0.63
N VAL A 147 -11.44 -1.18 0.11
CA VAL A 147 -10.35 -2.09 0.46
C VAL A 147 -10.76 -2.91 1.69
N PRO A 148 -10.57 -4.24 1.68
CA PRO A 148 -10.82 -5.07 2.84
C PRO A 148 -9.95 -4.63 4.03
N VAL A 149 -10.49 -4.76 5.24
CA VAL A 149 -9.77 -4.44 6.47
C VAL A 149 -8.56 -5.37 6.60
N ASP A 150 -7.39 -4.77 6.78
CA ASP A 150 -6.13 -5.49 7.00
C ASP A 150 -6.11 -6.05 8.44
N GLN A 151 -6.39 -7.35 8.55
CA GLN A 151 -6.44 -8.05 9.84
C GLN A 151 -5.06 -8.16 10.51
N GLU A 152 -3.98 -8.23 9.73
CA GLU A 152 -2.61 -8.27 10.26
C GLU A 152 -2.25 -6.92 10.88
N ALA A 153 -2.58 -5.82 10.20
CA ALA A 153 -2.40 -4.48 10.73
C ALA A 153 -3.27 -4.20 11.98
N GLU A 154 -4.53 -4.66 12.01
CA GLU A 154 -5.39 -4.53 13.19
C GLU A 154 -4.88 -5.36 14.37
N GLN A 155 -4.41 -6.58 14.11
CA GLN A 155 -3.84 -7.43 15.14
C GLN A 155 -2.54 -6.84 15.70
N HIS A 156 -1.64 -6.38 14.83
CA HIS A 156 -0.41 -5.71 15.25
C HIS A 156 -0.71 -4.44 16.07
N LYS A 157 -1.71 -3.64 15.66
CA LYS A 157 -2.16 -2.48 16.44
C LYS A 157 -2.67 -2.91 17.83
N LYS A 158 -3.48 -3.95 17.89
CA LYS A 158 -4.02 -4.48 19.16
C LYS A 158 -2.92 -5.04 20.08
N GLU A 159 -1.88 -5.63 19.51
CA GLU A 159 -0.74 -6.17 20.26
C GLU A 159 0.21 -5.07 20.78
N HIS A 160 0.27 -3.91 20.10
CA HIS A 160 1.15 -2.79 20.46
C HIS A 160 0.47 -1.58 21.14
N ASP A 161 -0.87 -1.53 21.22
CA ASP A 161 -1.64 -0.47 21.91
C ASP A 161 -1.33 -0.36 23.42
N GLY A 162 -0.56 -1.30 24.00
CA GLY A 162 -0.21 -1.32 25.41
C GLY A 162 1.22 -0.88 25.79
N ASP A 163 2.19 -0.84 24.88
CA ASP A 163 3.62 -0.88 25.30
C ASP A 163 4.58 0.12 24.63
N THR A 164 4.18 0.92 23.65
CA THR A 164 5.07 1.98 23.15
C THR A 164 4.26 3.15 22.61
N GLY A 165 4.56 4.35 23.13
CA GLY A 165 3.82 5.59 22.89
C GLY A 165 3.31 5.73 21.46
N GLU A 166 1.99 5.88 21.36
CA GLU A 166 1.24 6.09 20.13
C GLU A 166 2.04 6.96 19.15
N SER A 167 2.37 6.40 17.98
CA SER A 167 3.00 7.18 16.92
C SER A 167 2.09 8.37 16.61
N LEU A 168 2.58 9.59 16.81
CA LEU A 168 1.88 10.85 16.50
C LEU A 168 1.15 10.81 15.15
N ALA A 169 1.72 10.09 14.17
CA ALA A 169 1.16 9.88 12.83
C ALA A 169 -0.20 9.15 12.82
N THR A 170 -0.41 8.17 13.72
CA THR A 170 -1.69 7.45 13.84
C THR A 170 -2.77 8.34 14.45
N MET A 171 -2.41 9.12 15.48
CA MET A 171 -3.33 10.06 16.13
C MET A 171 -3.73 11.19 15.17
N GLU A 172 -2.77 11.72 14.40
CA GLU A 172 -2.99 12.74 13.39
C GLU A 172 -3.92 12.25 12.27
N ARG A 173 -3.74 11.02 11.76
CA ARG A 173 -4.67 10.42 10.79
C ARG A 173 -6.09 10.30 11.32
N ILE A 174 -6.24 9.86 12.57
CA ILE A 174 -7.57 9.71 13.21
C ILE A 174 -8.23 11.09 13.35
N GLN A 175 -7.48 12.10 13.79
CA GLN A 175 -7.98 13.48 13.90
C GLN A 175 -8.37 14.07 12.55
N MET A 176 -7.56 13.87 11.50
CA MET A 176 -7.88 14.32 10.15
C MET A 176 -9.17 13.67 9.62
N HIS A 177 -9.34 12.36 9.81
CA HIS A 177 -10.57 11.66 9.40
C HIS A 177 -11.79 12.15 10.18
N GLN A 178 -11.62 12.45 11.48
CA GLN A 178 -12.67 13.02 12.30
C GLN A 178 -13.07 14.43 11.83
N LEU A 179 -12.10 15.27 11.47
CA LEU A 179 -12.34 16.60 10.91
C LEU A 179 -13.04 16.55 9.54
N ASP A 180 -12.63 15.65 8.66
CA ASP A 180 -13.26 15.48 7.35
C ASP A 180 -14.72 15.01 7.50
N SER A 181 -14.98 14.07 8.42
CA SER A 181 -16.34 13.64 8.75
C SER A 181 -17.20 14.78 9.31
N MET A 182 -16.63 15.68 10.13
CA MET A 182 -17.32 16.87 10.62
C MET A 182 -17.58 17.90 9.51
N MET A 183 -16.61 18.13 8.62
CA MET A 183 -16.76 19.05 7.48
C MET A 183 -17.79 18.55 6.48
N GLN A 184 -17.84 17.24 6.22
CA GLN A 184 -18.82 16.65 5.34
C GLN A 184 -20.24 16.75 5.90
N ARG A 185 -20.40 16.67 7.23
CA ARG A 185 -21.67 16.94 7.93
C ARG A 185 -22.10 18.40 7.86
N LEU A 186 -21.16 19.35 7.86
CA LEU A 186 -21.45 20.78 7.74
C LEU A 186 -21.88 21.18 6.32
N GLY A 187 -21.46 20.43 5.30
CA GLY A 187 -21.90 20.61 3.91
C GLY A 187 -23.28 20.04 3.58
N GLN A 188 -23.84 19.15 4.42
CA GLN A 188 -25.17 18.57 4.25
C GLN A 188 -26.24 19.42 4.95
N ARG A 189 -26.99 20.18 4.14
CA ARG A 189 -28.20 20.92 4.55
C ARG A 189 -29.14 19.98 5.33
N GLN A 190 -29.48 20.38 6.57
CA GLN A 190 -30.31 19.65 7.54
C GLN A 190 -31.42 18.81 6.87
N GLY A 191 -31.25 17.49 6.85
CA GLY A 191 -32.28 16.58 6.34
C GLY A 191 -31.81 15.16 5.97
N SER A 192 -30.53 14.91 5.68
CA SER A 192 -30.07 13.56 5.37
C SER A 192 -29.63 12.81 6.63
N LEU A 193 -30.32 11.71 6.92
CA LEU A 193 -29.92 10.69 7.91
C LEU A 193 -28.44 10.31 7.73
N PRO A 194 -27.74 9.85 8.79
CA PRO A 194 -26.40 9.30 8.67
C PRO A 194 -26.48 8.16 7.65
N ARG A 195 -25.92 8.40 6.47
CA ARG A 195 -25.94 7.45 5.39
C ARG A 195 -25.15 6.25 5.87
N ALA A 196 -25.84 5.13 6.13
CA ALA A 196 -25.19 3.85 6.35
C ALA A 196 -24.14 3.70 5.25
N LYS A 197 -22.93 3.23 5.59
CA LYS A 197 -21.86 3.00 4.63
C LYS A 197 -22.38 2.01 3.58
N THR A 198 -22.98 2.56 2.52
CA THR A 198 -23.45 1.85 1.34
C THR A 198 -22.21 1.19 0.75
N GLY A 199 -22.08 -0.13 0.86
CA GLY A 199 -20.92 -0.84 0.33
C GLY A 199 -20.83 -0.69 -1.18
N LEU A 200 -19.64 -0.98 -1.74
CA LEU A 200 -19.39 -1.00 -3.18
C LEU A 200 -20.43 -1.86 -3.93
N GLU A 201 -20.78 -3.02 -3.37
CA GLU A 201 -21.77 -3.95 -3.95
C GLU A 201 -23.18 -3.35 -4.01
N GLU A 202 -23.59 -2.57 -3.01
CA GLU A 202 -24.89 -1.90 -3.06
C GLU A 202 -24.93 -0.83 -4.15
N CYS A 203 -23.83 -0.08 -4.31
CA CYS A 203 -23.70 0.90 -5.38
C CYS A 203 -23.72 0.24 -6.77
N LYS A 204 -23.06 -0.91 -6.91
CA LYS A 204 -23.06 -1.72 -8.13
C LYS A 204 -24.47 -2.23 -8.45
N GLN A 205 -25.19 -2.77 -7.46
CA GLN A 205 -26.56 -3.24 -7.64
C GLN A 205 -27.50 -2.10 -8.07
N ARG A 206 -27.40 -0.93 -7.44
CA ARG A 206 -28.22 0.23 -7.79
C ARG A 206 -27.88 0.77 -9.18
N LEU A 207 -26.60 0.78 -9.57
CA LEU A 207 -26.21 1.13 -10.94
C LEU A 207 -26.79 0.14 -11.94
N GLN A 208 -26.73 -1.17 -11.67
CA GLN A 208 -27.32 -2.18 -12.55
C GLN A 208 -28.83 -1.96 -12.76
N GLN A 209 -29.58 -1.70 -11.69
CA GLN A 209 -31.02 -1.40 -11.79
C GLN A 209 -31.32 -0.18 -12.66
N VAL A 210 -30.45 0.84 -12.63
CA VAL A 210 -30.58 2.02 -13.48
C VAL A 210 -30.23 1.70 -14.93
N LEU A 211 -29.22 0.88 -15.17
CA LEU A 211 -28.84 0.44 -16.52
C LEU A 211 -29.93 -0.42 -17.16
N ASP A 212 -30.51 -1.34 -16.40
CA ASP A 212 -31.64 -2.17 -16.84
C ASP A 212 -32.85 -1.29 -17.22
N ALA A 213 -33.13 -0.25 -16.42
CA ALA A 213 -34.18 0.72 -16.73
C ALA A 213 -33.88 1.57 -17.98
N CYS A 214 -32.61 1.66 -18.37
CA CYS A 214 -32.16 2.32 -19.60
C CYS A 214 -32.08 1.35 -20.80
N GLY A 215 -32.41 0.05 -20.61
CA GLY A 215 -32.27 -0.97 -21.65
C GLY A 215 -30.82 -1.33 -21.99
N MET A 216 -29.86 -0.88 -21.17
CA MET A 216 -28.46 -1.28 -21.28
C MET A 216 -28.28 -2.48 -20.36
N GLY A 217 -27.96 -3.65 -20.93
CA GLY A 217 -27.90 -4.91 -20.19
C GLY A 217 -26.88 -4.96 -19.05
N THR A 218 -26.47 -6.17 -18.69
CA THR A 218 -25.59 -6.42 -17.54
C THR A 218 -24.24 -5.71 -17.67
N LEU A 219 -23.81 -5.07 -16.57
CA LEU A 219 -22.49 -4.48 -16.42
C LEU A 219 -21.40 -5.51 -16.78
N PRO A 220 -20.45 -5.18 -17.68
CA PRO A 220 -19.27 -6.01 -17.90
C PRO A 220 -18.32 -5.83 -16.72
N LEU A 221 -18.62 -6.44 -15.58
CA LEU A 221 -17.82 -6.38 -14.35
C LEU A 221 -17.10 -7.69 -14.04
N GLU A 222 -17.18 -8.69 -14.91
CA GLU A 222 -16.27 -9.83 -14.88
C GLU A 222 -14.90 -9.33 -15.36
N VAL A 223 -14.08 -8.89 -14.40
CA VAL A 223 -12.64 -8.80 -14.59
C VAL A 223 -12.20 -10.21 -14.95
N ALA A 224 -11.67 -10.38 -16.16
CA ALA A 224 -10.95 -11.58 -16.55
C ALA A 224 -10.02 -11.95 -15.39
N ASP A 225 -10.26 -13.13 -14.84
CA ASP A 225 -9.41 -13.72 -13.81
C ASP A 225 -8.02 -13.89 -14.45
N ASP A 226 -7.14 -12.92 -14.26
CA ASP A 226 -5.73 -12.95 -14.69
C ASP A 226 -4.92 -13.96 -13.84
N SER A 227 -5.57 -15.02 -13.36
CA SER A 227 -4.99 -16.18 -12.70
C SER A 227 -4.13 -17.04 -13.65
N ASN A 228 -3.88 -16.59 -14.89
CA ASN A 228 -3.01 -17.25 -15.86
C ASN A 228 -1.71 -16.50 -16.18
N ALA A 229 -1.36 -15.45 -15.42
CA ALA A 229 -0.11 -14.69 -15.59
C ALA A 229 0.94 -15.02 -14.51
N MET A 230 1.08 -16.29 -14.13
CA MET A 230 2.13 -16.74 -13.21
C MET A 230 2.65 -18.13 -13.61
N THR A 231 3.08 -18.26 -14.86
CA THR A 231 3.87 -19.41 -15.35
C THR A 231 4.81 -18.95 -16.46
N LEU A 232 5.82 -18.16 -16.10
CA LEU A 232 7.07 -17.99 -16.86
C LEU A 232 8.24 -17.82 -15.90
#